data_AF-A0A953SGW1-F1
#
_entry.id   AF-A0A953SGW1-F1
#
_cell.length_a   1.000
_cell.length_b   1.000
_cell.length_c   1.000
_cell.angle_alpha   90.00
_cell.angle_beta   90.00
_cell.angle_gamma   90.00
#
_symmetry.space_group_name_H-M   'P 1'
#
loop_
_entity.id
_entity.type
_entity.pdbx_description
1 polymer ?
#
loop_
_entity_poly.entity_id
_entity_poly.type
_entity_poly.pdbx_seq_one_letter_code
_entity_poly.pdbx_strand_id
1 'polypeptide(L)'
;MKDIKPTRSICPECLKAIDATIYEDDGKVFMKKTCPEHGAFNELYWSDYDQYMRAEKFRFDGDGIENPRTEKKKGCPNDCGICPEHKSQTALAIIDVTNRCNLKCPVCFANAAAAGYVYEPTAEQITGMLENLRANRPVPATALQFSGGEPTIRNELFDFIRKAKELGFKHVEINTNGVRISKDVEYARQLKAAGVSTIYLQFDGLTPDVYKFIRGVDLLETKMKAIQNLREAGFDSVVLVVTLVKGVNDGQLGDIVNFALTNFDVVRCINVQPVSLCGRLPQQEREKMRITIPDFMRLVEEQTNGKGPGVSISLVGGCISFIGSDMSTKPHFPHTVHSRSPAKVCDQMMLSLRTNMGFLLSEKKPNKTIVCSLPLVRATPNVAQVTQFGHGCRAGARLEY
;
A
#
# COMPACT_ATOMS: atom_id res chain seq x y z
N MET A 1 22.16 -13.94 18.24
CA MET A 1 20.76 -14.40 18.33
C MET A 1 20.16 -13.92 19.64
N LYS A 2 19.18 -13.01 19.57
CA LYS A 2 18.52 -12.39 20.72
C LYS A 2 17.06 -12.15 20.39
N ASP A 3 16.14 -12.80 21.11
CA ASP A 3 14.71 -12.62 20.85
C ASP A 3 14.25 -11.21 21.23
N ILE A 4 13.50 -10.55 20.34
CA ILE A 4 13.03 -9.16 20.50
C ILE A 4 11.57 -9.14 20.95
N LYS A 5 10.68 -9.87 20.27
CA LYS A 5 9.26 -9.98 20.64
C LYS A 5 8.56 -11.21 20.03
N PRO A 6 7.58 -11.80 20.75
CA PRO A 6 6.63 -12.72 20.12
C PRO A 6 5.73 -11.98 19.12
N THR A 7 5.26 -12.70 18.11
CA THR A 7 4.27 -12.23 17.12
C THR A 7 3.50 -13.42 16.55
N ARG A 8 2.58 -13.18 15.60
CA ARG A 8 1.90 -14.23 14.84
C ARG A 8 2.15 -14.04 13.35
N SER A 9 2.14 -15.14 12.61
CA SER A 9 2.37 -15.18 11.16
C SER A 9 1.47 -16.24 10.52
N ILE A 10 1.55 -16.38 9.20
CA ILE A 10 0.88 -17.45 8.46
C ILE A 10 1.92 -18.47 7.97
N CYS A 11 1.59 -19.76 8.06
CA CYS A 11 2.34 -20.83 7.41
C CYS A 11 2.28 -20.64 5.88
N PRO A 12 3.42 -20.58 5.17
CA PRO A 12 3.43 -20.30 3.72
C PRO A 12 2.81 -21.42 2.86
N GLU A 13 2.52 -22.60 3.44
CA GLU A 13 1.94 -23.74 2.71
C GLU A 13 0.45 -23.97 3.02
N CYS A 14 0.09 -24.28 4.28
CA CYS A 14 -1.31 -24.57 4.63
C CYS A 14 -2.15 -23.34 5.03
N LEU A 15 -1.56 -22.13 4.96
CA LEU A 15 -2.16 -20.83 5.28
C LEU A 15 -2.79 -20.71 6.68
N LYS A 16 -2.44 -21.62 7.61
CA LYS A 16 -2.85 -21.55 9.02
C LYS A 16 -2.08 -20.44 9.74
N ALA A 17 -2.75 -19.72 10.64
CA ALA A 17 -2.10 -18.80 11.56
C ALA A 17 -1.26 -19.61 12.58
N ILE A 18 0.02 -19.25 12.70
CA ILE A 18 1.00 -19.88 13.58
C ILE A 18 1.73 -18.80 14.38
N ASP A 19 2.26 -19.19 15.53
CA ASP A 19 3.02 -18.26 16.37
C ASP A 19 4.46 -18.14 15.85
N ALA A 20 5.06 -16.97 16.09
CA ALA A 20 6.32 -16.56 15.52
C ALA A 20 7.10 -15.68 16.52
N THR A 21 8.37 -15.43 16.24
CA THR A 21 9.20 -14.57 17.07
C THR A 21 10.09 -13.71 16.19
N ILE A 22 10.07 -12.41 16.44
CA ILE A 22 11.03 -11.46 15.88
C ILE A 22 12.28 -11.51 16.76
N TYR A 23 13.44 -11.71 16.15
CA TYR A 23 14.72 -11.82 16.85
C TYR A 23 15.85 -11.12 16.07
N GLU A 24 16.88 -10.68 16.79
CA GLU A 24 18.13 -10.20 16.23
C GLU A 24 19.09 -11.37 16.01
N ASP A 25 19.84 -11.36 14.91
CA ASP A 25 21.02 -12.20 14.73
C ASP A 25 21.99 -11.54 13.73
N ASP A 26 23.28 -11.51 14.04
CA ASP A 26 24.32 -10.86 13.22
C ASP A 26 23.96 -9.42 12.79
N GLY A 27 23.39 -8.65 13.72
CA GLY A 27 22.98 -7.25 13.48
C GLY A 27 21.77 -7.09 12.54
N LYS A 28 21.15 -8.19 12.09
CA LYS A 28 19.94 -8.22 11.27
C LYS A 28 18.75 -8.66 12.10
N VAL A 29 17.54 -8.47 11.57
CA VAL A 29 16.28 -8.86 12.23
C VAL A 29 15.57 -9.92 11.41
N PHE A 30 15.23 -11.02 12.06
CA PHE A 30 14.60 -12.18 11.46
C PHE A 30 13.25 -12.51 12.12
N MET A 31 12.39 -13.23 11.40
CA MET A 31 11.19 -13.86 11.93
C MET A 31 11.32 -15.38 11.85
N LYS A 32 11.51 -16.04 12.99
CA LYS A 32 11.39 -17.50 13.13
C LYS A 32 9.93 -17.89 13.39
N LYS A 33 9.44 -18.94 12.73
CA LYS A 33 8.08 -19.48 12.93
C LYS A 33 8.04 -20.98 12.62
N THR A 34 7.23 -21.74 13.35
CA THR A 34 7.15 -23.20 13.19
C THR A 34 5.71 -23.63 12.93
N CYS A 35 5.51 -24.36 11.84
CA CYS A 35 4.26 -25.04 11.55
C CYS A 35 4.36 -26.51 11.99
N PRO A 36 3.40 -27.05 12.78
CA PRO A 36 3.40 -28.46 13.16
C PRO A 36 3.37 -29.45 11.96
N GLU A 37 2.93 -28.99 10.78
CA GLU A 37 2.78 -29.81 9.57
C GLU A 37 3.89 -29.59 8.53
N HIS A 38 4.54 -28.42 8.53
CA HIS A 38 5.48 -28.00 7.47
C HIS A 38 6.84 -27.54 8.03
N GLY A 39 7.14 -27.82 9.30
CA GLY A 39 8.44 -27.53 9.91
C GLY A 39 8.68 -26.05 10.23
N ALA A 40 9.96 -25.71 10.37
CA ALA A 40 10.41 -24.36 10.74
C ALA A 40 10.71 -23.52 9.49
N PHE A 41 10.39 -22.22 9.57
CA PHE A 41 10.70 -21.21 8.57
C PHE A 41 11.45 -20.06 9.25
N ASN A 42 12.48 -19.54 8.58
CA ASN A 42 13.18 -18.33 8.98
C ASN A 42 13.12 -17.30 7.84
N GLU A 43 12.93 -16.03 8.18
CA GLU A 43 12.72 -14.96 7.21
C GLU A 43 13.50 -13.72 7.62
N LEU A 44 14.39 -13.21 6.75
CA LEU A 44 15.00 -11.89 6.95
C LEU A 44 13.91 -10.81 6.90
N TYR A 45 13.66 -10.13 8.01
CA TYR A 45 12.67 -9.06 8.10
C TYR A 45 13.31 -7.70 7.78
N TRP A 46 14.40 -7.35 8.47
CA TRP A 46 15.18 -6.12 8.24
C TRP A 46 16.67 -6.47 8.22
N SER A 47 17.44 -5.87 7.30
CA SER A 47 18.90 -6.08 7.23
C SER A 47 19.72 -5.28 8.25
N ASP A 48 19.08 -4.48 9.10
CA ASP A 48 19.69 -3.61 10.10
C ASP A 48 18.83 -3.56 11.39
N TYR A 49 19.42 -3.96 12.51
CA TYR A 49 18.81 -3.99 13.84
C TYR A 49 18.58 -2.60 14.44
N ASP A 50 19.50 -1.66 14.30
CA ASP A 50 19.38 -0.34 14.92
C ASP A 50 18.36 0.54 14.20
N GLN A 51 18.24 0.41 12.87
CA GLN A 51 17.13 0.98 12.11
C GLN A 51 15.79 0.37 12.51
N TYR A 52 15.73 -0.95 12.72
CA TYR A 52 14.51 -1.61 13.19
C TYR A 52 14.10 -1.15 14.59
N MET A 53 15.04 -1.11 15.54
CA MET A 53 14.81 -0.62 16.90
C MET A 53 14.55 0.89 16.94
N ARG A 54 15.00 1.66 15.94
CA ARG A 54 14.61 3.06 15.73
C ARG A 54 13.17 3.17 15.23
N ALA A 55 12.71 2.28 14.35
CA ALA A 55 11.34 2.27 13.84
C ALA A 55 10.31 1.83 14.90
N GLU A 56 10.60 0.80 15.71
CA GLU A 56 9.70 0.35 16.78
C GLU A 56 9.42 1.45 17.83
N LYS A 57 10.30 2.44 18.01
CA LYS A 57 10.05 3.62 18.89
C LYS A 57 8.88 4.48 18.43
N PHE A 58 8.48 4.40 17.17
CA PHE A 58 7.32 5.10 16.60
C PHE A 58 6.09 4.20 16.46
N ARG A 59 6.16 2.94 16.92
CA ARG A 59 5.05 2.01 16.82
C ARG A 59 3.89 2.43 17.74
N PHE A 60 2.73 2.63 17.15
CA PHE A 60 1.46 2.81 17.86
C PHE A 60 0.42 1.85 17.29
N ASP A 61 -0.02 0.87 18.09
CA ASP A 61 -1.04 -0.09 17.64
C ASP A 61 -2.45 0.54 17.54
N GLY A 62 -2.69 1.59 18.32
CA GLY A 62 -3.96 2.33 18.41
C GLY A 62 -4.96 1.78 19.44
N ASP A 63 -6.02 2.56 19.66
CA ASP A 63 -7.06 2.31 20.68
C ASP A 63 -8.18 1.36 20.21
N GLY A 64 -8.35 1.19 18.89
CA GLY A 64 -9.35 0.32 18.26
C GLY A 64 -10.48 1.05 17.52
N ILE A 65 -11.58 0.32 17.33
CA ILE A 65 -12.80 0.75 16.65
C ILE A 65 -13.98 0.46 17.58
N GLU A 66 -14.82 1.46 17.82
CA GLU A 66 -15.96 1.38 18.76
C GLU A 66 -17.14 0.56 18.22
N ASN A 67 -17.29 0.51 16.89
CA ASN A 67 -18.41 -0.18 16.23
C ASN A 67 -17.94 -1.28 15.26
N PRO A 68 -17.36 -2.39 15.73
CA PRO A 68 -16.99 -3.51 14.88
C PRO A 68 -18.19 -4.08 14.10
N ARG A 69 -17.94 -4.45 12.83
CA ARG A 69 -18.92 -5.04 11.89
C ARG A 69 -19.00 -6.56 11.99
N THR A 70 -18.02 -7.20 12.63
CA THR A 70 -17.94 -8.66 12.80
C THR A 70 -17.68 -9.01 14.27
N GLU A 71 -17.88 -10.29 14.62
CA GLU A 71 -17.61 -10.85 15.94
C GLU A 71 -16.36 -11.73 15.89
N LYS A 72 -15.59 -11.79 16.98
CA LYS A 72 -14.47 -12.74 17.11
C LYS A 72 -15.02 -14.15 17.39
N LYS A 73 -14.85 -15.08 16.45
CA LYS A 73 -15.26 -16.50 16.54
C LYS A 73 -14.14 -17.47 16.15
N LYS A 74 -13.43 -17.21 15.05
CA LYS A 74 -12.32 -18.04 14.51
C LYS A 74 -10.94 -17.38 14.66
N GLY A 75 -10.89 -16.15 15.18
CA GLY A 75 -9.70 -15.32 15.36
C GLY A 75 -9.14 -14.76 14.05
N CYS A 76 -8.39 -13.65 14.13
CA CYS A 76 -7.64 -13.11 13.00
C CYS A 76 -6.70 -14.18 12.38
N PRO A 77 -6.71 -14.42 11.05
CA PRO A 77 -7.35 -13.64 9.98
C PRO A 77 -8.72 -14.19 9.51
N ASN A 78 -9.30 -15.17 10.19
CA ASN A 78 -10.51 -15.87 9.73
C ASN A 78 -11.83 -15.09 9.98
N ASP A 79 -11.84 -14.11 10.89
CA ASP A 79 -12.98 -13.22 11.17
C ASP A 79 -12.78 -11.81 10.56
N CYS A 80 -12.08 -11.72 9.43
CA CYS A 80 -11.67 -10.42 8.86
C CYS A 80 -12.85 -9.60 8.31
N GLY A 81 -12.55 -8.35 7.95
CA GLY A 81 -13.48 -7.23 8.05
C GLY A 81 -13.19 -6.44 9.34
N ILE A 82 -14.01 -5.42 9.63
CA ILE A 82 -13.79 -4.49 10.76
C ILE A 82 -14.18 -5.18 12.09
N CYS A 83 -13.29 -6.04 12.60
CA CYS A 83 -13.52 -6.89 13.79
C CYS A 83 -12.96 -6.28 15.10
N PRO A 84 -13.34 -6.78 16.30
CA PRO A 84 -12.89 -6.24 17.59
C PRO A 84 -11.38 -6.41 17.88
N GLU A 85 -10.67 -7.20 17.07
CA GLU A 85 -9.21 -7.33 17.16
C GLU A 85 -8.46 -6.20 16.43
N HIS A 86 -9.17 -5.35 15.65
CA HIS A 86 -8.60 -4.15 15.07
C HIS A 86 -8.26 -3.13 16.16
N LYS A 87 -6.99 -2.73 16.21
CA LYS A 87 -6.48 -1.70 17.11
C LYS A 87 -6.40 -0.31 16.46
N SER A 88 -6.73 -0.24 15.19
CA SER A 88 -6.50 0.91 14.34
C SER A 88 -7.74 1.28 13.52
N GLN A 89 -8.01 2.56 13.35
CA GLN A 89 -8.97 3.05 12.38
C GLN A 89 -8.42 2.91 10.94
N THR A 90 -9.30 2.88 9.95
CA THR A 90 -8.94 2.89 8.53
C THR A 90 -8.28 4.22 8.17
N ALA A 91 -6.95 4.22 8.01
CA ALA A 91 -6.18 5.41 7.62
C ALA A 91 -6.35 5.72 6.12
N LEU A 92 -6.31 4.67 5.30
CA LEU A 92 -6.65 4.66 3.88
C LEU A 92 -7.57 3.47 3.60
N ALA A 93 -8.70 3.73 2.95
CA ALA A 93 -9.51 2.67 2.35
C ALA A 93 -9.08 2.46 0.89
N ILE A 94 -9.08 1.22 0.42
CA ILE A 94 -8.87 0.88 -0.99
C ILE A 94 -10.10 0.12 -1.48
N ILE A 95 -10.71 0.55 -2.59
CA ILE A 95 -11.85 -0.13 -3.23
C ILE A 95 -11.47 -0.51 -4.66
N ASP A 96 -11.50 -1.81 -4.98
CA ASP A 96 -11.46 -2.28 -6.37
C ASP A 96 -12.80 -1.97 -7.05
N VAL A 97 -12.79 -1.18 -8.13
CA VAL A 97 -14.03 -0.90 -8.90
C VAL A 97 -14.30 -1.94 -9.99
N THR A 98 -13.27 -2.68 -10.40
CA THR A 98 -13.32 -3.86 -11.30
C THR A 98 -12.01 -4.64 -11.20
N ASN A 99 -12.02 -5.96 -11.37
CA ASN A 99 -10.79 -6.74 -11.56
C ASN A 99 -10.32 -6.76 -13.02
N ARG A 100 -11.04 -6.15 -13.97
CA ARG A 100 -10.58 -6.00 -15.35
C ARG A 100 -9.35 -5.07 -15.41
N CYS A 101 -8.41 -5.38 -16.29
CA CYS A 101 -7.25 -4.54 -16.59
C CYS A 101 -7.02 -4.45 -18.10
N ASN A 102 -6.41 -3.36 -18.56
CA ASN A 102 -5.94 -3.17 -19.94
C ASN A 102 -4.46 -3.58 -20.14
N LEU A 103 -3.82 -4.16 -19.12
CA LEU A 103 -2.47 -4.75 -19.14
C LEU A 103 -2.49 -6.20 -18.61
N LYS A 104 -1.42 -6.96 -18.88
CA LYS A 104 -1.21 -8.34 -18.39
C LYS A 104 0.16 -8.49 -17.72
N CYS A 105 0.39 -7.70 -16.67
CA CYS A 105 1.71 -7.53 -16.05
C CYS A 105 2.21 -8.82 -15.35
N PRO A 106 3.42 -9.34 -15.66
CA PRO A 106 3.93 -10.59 -15.11
C PRO A 106 3.97 -10.67 -13.58
N VAL A 107 4.25 -9.57 -12.87
CA VAL A 107 4.36 -9.55 -11.40
C VAL A 107 3.09 -9.08 -10.67
N CYS A 108 1.93 -9.02 -11.35
CA CYS A 108 0.70 -8.51 -10.76
C CYS A 108 0.08 -9.48 -9.74
N PHE A 109 0.08 -9.11 -8.45
CA PHE A 109 -0.50 -9.94 -7.38
C PHE A 109 -1.99 -10.22 -7.61
N ALA A 110 -2.77 -9.20 -7.98
CA ALA A 110 -4.22 -9.30 -8.20
C ALA A 110 -4.59 -10.13 -9.44
N ASN A 111 -3.59 -10.48 -10.27
CA ASN A 111 -3.67 -11.39 -11.41
C ASN A 111 -4.95 -11.27 -12.28
N ALA A 112 -5.33 -10.02 -12.57
CA ALA A 112 -6.53 -9.60 -13.30
C ALA A 112 -6.79 -10.39 -14.60
N ALA A 113 -5.74 -10.86 -15.26
CA ALA A 113 -5.82 -11.58 -16.54
C ALA A 113 -6.02 -13.11 -16.40
N ALA A 114 -5.80 -13.69 -15.21
CA ALA A 114 -5.98 -15.11 -14.94
C ALA A 114 -7.06 -15.40 -13.87
N ALA A 115 -7.67 -14.37 -13.28
CA ALA A 115 -8.88 -14.52 -12.47
C ALA A 115 -10.01 -15.11 -13.33
N GLY A 116 -10.38 -16.38 -13.09
CA GLY A 116 -11.43 -17.11 -13.81
C GLY A 116 -12.87 -16.59 -13.58
N TYR A 117 -13.02 -15.36 -13.10
CA TYR A 117 -14.29 -14.68 -12.83
C TYR A 117 -14.09 -13.17 -12.95
N VAL A 118 -15.15 -12.45 -13.33
CA VAL A 118 -15.18 -11.00 -13.26
C VAL A 118 -15.69 -10.57 -11.89
N TYR A 119 -14.95 -9.69 -11.22
CA TYR A 119 -15.40 -8.93 -10.06
C TYR A 119 -15.62 -7.50 -10.52
N GLU A 120 -16.85 -7.03 -10.50
CA GLU A 120 -17.22 -5.67 -10.89
C GLU A 120 -18.47 -5.25 -10.10
N PRO A 121 -18.30 -4.69 -8.89
CA PRO A 121 -19.43 -4.38 -8.01
C PRO A 121 -20.31 -3.26 -8.58
N THR A 122 -21.60 -3.35 -8.26
CA THR A 122 -22.61 -2.40 -8.73
C THR A 122 -22.47 -1.04 -8.03
N ALA A 123 -23.13 0.00 -8.56
CA ALA A 123 -23.08 1.35 -8.00
C ALA A 123 -23.63 1.41 -6.56
N GLU A 124 -24.66 0.60 -6.27
CA GLU A 124 -25.25 0.45 -4.93
C GLU A 124 -24.28 -0.26 -3.98
N GLN A 125 -23.57 -1.28 -4.47
CA GLN A 125 -22.57 -2.01 -3.68
C GLN A 125 -21.38 -1.12 -3.33
N ILE A 126 -20.83 -0.37 -4.28
CA ILE A 126 -19.76 0.61 -4.02
C ILE A 126 -20.27 1.72 -3.09
N THR A 127 -21.49 2.22 -3.28
CA THR A 127 -22.11 3.20 -2.37
C THR A 127 -22.18 2.66 -0.94
N GLY A 128 -22.64 1.43 -0.75
CA GLY A 128 -22.67 0.77 0.56
C GLY A 128 -21.28 0.56 1.18
N MET A 129 -20.23 0.33 0.39
CA MET A 129 -18.85 0.28 0.88
C MET A 129 -18.40 1.66 1.39
N LEU A 130 -18.64 2.72 0.61
CA LEU A 130 -18.31 4.10 0.95
C LEU A 130 -19.02 4.54 2.24
N GLU A 131 -20.32 4.27 2.34
CA GLU A 131 -21.14 4.59 3.52
C GLU A 131 -20.69 3.79 4.75
N ASN A 132 -20.34 2.50 4.60
CA ASN A 132 -19.81 1.70 5.71
C ASN A 132 -18.49 2.25 6.24
N LEU A 133 -17.56 2.63 5.36
CA LEU A 133 -16.27 3.24 5.72
C LEU A 133 -16.45 4.60 6.45
N ARG A 134 -17.42 5.41 6.01
CA ARG A 134 -17.77 6.69 6.63
C ARG A 134 -18.57 6.55 7.93
N ALA A 135 -19.09 5.36 8.23
CA ALA A 135 -19.68 5.03 9.53
C ALA A 135 -18.67 4.53 10.59
N ASN A 136 -17.36 4.47 10.30
CA ASN A 136 -16.35 4.07 11.30
C ASN A 136 -16.31 5.03 12.51
N ARG A 137 -16.19 4.46 13.72
CA ARG A 137 -16.07 5.20 15.00
C ARG A 137 -14.82 4.77 15.80
N PRO A 138 -14.19 5.68 16.56
CA PRO A 138 -14.58 7.08 16.77
C PRO A 138 -14.25 8.00 15.58
N VAL A 139 -13.34 7.61 14.68
CA VAL A 139 -12.98 8.39 13.48
C VAL A 139 -13.45 7.70 12.19
N PRO A 140 -14.22 8.39 11.32
CA PRO A 140 -14.67 7.85 10.03
C PRO A 140 -13.58 7.98 8.96
N ALA A 141 -13.44 6.98 8.08
CA ALA A 141 -12.31 6.89 7.13
C ALA A 141 -12.16 8.17 6.28
N THR A 142 -11.00 8.84 6.37
CA THR A 142 -10.79 10.17 5.77
C THR A 142 -10.21 10.16 4.37
N ALA A 143 -9.53 9.07 3.99
CA ALA A 143 -8.92 8.87 2.69
C ALA A 143 -9.39 7.58 2.03
N LEU A 144 -9.50 7.62 0.71
CA LEU A 144 -9.97 6.53 -0.15
C LEU A 144 -9.09 6.47 -1.39
N GLN A 145 -8.77 5.27 -1.86
CA GLN A 145 -8.14 5.01 -3.15
C GLN A 145 -9.04 4.07 -3.96
N PHE A 146 -9.42 4.45 -5.18
CA PHE A 146 -10.00 3.51 -6.13
C PHE A 146 -8.90 2.76 -6.87
N SER A 147 -9.03 1.44 -6.95
CA SER A 147 -8.06 0.50 -7.51
C SER A 147 -8.78 -0.63 -8.27
N GLY A 148 -8.28 -1.87 -8.23
CA GLY A 148 -8.71 -2.98 -9.07
C GLY A 148 -7.64 -3.45 -10.03
N GLY A 149 -8.05 -3.96 -11.20
CA GLY A 149 -7.13 -4.26 -12.30
C GLY A 149 -6.62 -2.99 -12.98
N GLU A 150 -7.52 -2.13 -13.45
CA GLU A 150 -7.26 -0.74 -13.82
C GLU A 150 -8.57 0.06 -13.67
N PRO A 151 -8.72 0.96 -12.67
CA PRO A 151 -9.98 1.65 -12.42
C PRO A 151 -10.40 2.55 -13.58
N THR A 152 -9.47 3.09 -14.38
CA THR A 152 -9.80 4.05 -15.45
C THR A 152 -10.53 3.44 -16.66
N ILE A 153 -10.80 2.13 -16.66
CA ILE A 153 -11.68 1.47 -17.65
C ILE A 153 -13.12 1.24 -17.15
N ARG A 154 -13.42 1.52 -15.88
CA ARG A 154 -14.80 1.50 -15.34
C ARG A 154 -15.50 2.81 -15.73
N ASN A 155 -16.69 2.72 -16.33
CA ASN A 155 -17.38 3.90 -16.88
C ASN A 155 -17.89 4.83 -15.77
N GLU A 156 -18.46 4.24 -14.72
CA GLU A 156 -19.08 4.91 -13.57
C GLU A 156 -18.07 5.48 -12.56
N LEU A 157 -16.76 5.41 -12.84
CA LEU A 157 -15.71 5.84 -11.91
C LEU A 157 -15.90 7.30 -11.44
N PHE A 158 -16.32 8.20 -12.35
CA PHE A 158 -16.57 9.61 -12.02
C PHE A 158 -17.70 9.78 -10.99
N ASP A 159 -18.73 8.93 -11.04
CA ASP A 159 -19.84 8.95 -10.09
C ASP A 159 -19.41 8.40 -8.74
N PHE A 160 -18.57 7.37 -8.70
CA PHE A 160 -17.98 6.86 -7.46
C PHE A 160 -17.08 7.89 -6.79
N ILE A 161 -16.29 8.65 -7.56
CA ILE A 161 -15.49 9.78 -7.05
C ILE A 161 -16.41 10.87 -6.48
N ARG A 162 -17.42 11.34 -7.23
CA ARG A 162 -18.40 12.33 -6.76
C ARG A 162 -19.06 11.90 -5.45
N LYS A 163 -19.62 10.69 -5.42
CA LYS A 163 -20.27 10.09 -4.24
C LYS A 163 -19.33 9.98 -3.04
N ALA A 164 -18.04 9.71 -3.26
CA ALA A 164 -17.05 9.74 -2.17
C ALA A 164 -16.83 11.16 -1.63
N LYS A 165 -16.78 12.20 -2.48
CA LYS A 165 -16.68 13.59 -2.01
C LYS A 165 -17.93 14.03 -1.24
N GLU A 166 -19.13 13.68 -1.73
CA GLU A 166 -20.42 13.91 -1.06
C GLU A 166 -20.46 13.30 0.35
N LEU A 167 -20.02 12.04 0.48
CA LEU A 167 -19.95 11.32 1.76
C LEU A 167 -18.81 11.81 2.68
N GLY A 168 -18.05 12.82 2.26
CA GLY A 168 -17.05 13.50 3.09
C GLY A 168 -15.66 12.84 3.12
N PHE A 169 -15.29 12.05 2.11
CA PHE A 169 -13.89 11.64 1.92
C PHE A 169 -13.03 12.85 1.52
N LYS A 170 -12.18 13.29 2.46
CA LYS A 170 -11.34 14.48 2.29
C LYS A 170 -10.31 14.26 1.17
N HIS A 171 -9.67 13.10 1.16
CA HIS A 171 -8.70 12.70 0.14
C HIS A 171 -9.25 11.53 -0.69
N VAL A 172 -9.23 11.66 -2.01
CA VAL A 172 -9.62 10.58 -2.94
C VAL A 172 -8.49 10.39 -3.95
N GLU A 173 -7.95 9.18 -4.02
CA GLU A 173 -6.86 8.75 -4.89
C GLU A 173 -7.36 7.83 -6.00
N ILE A 174 -6.67 7.83 -7.15
CA ILE A 174 -6.85 6.82 -8.21
C ILE A 174 -5.53 6.08 -8.43
N ASN A 175 -5.52 4.78 -8.20
CA ASN A 175 -4.38 3.89 -8.46
C ASN A 175 -4.44 3.38 -9.90
N THR A 176 -3.50 3.79 -10.74
CA THR A 176 -3.60 3.59 -12.19
C THR A 176 -2.25 3.36 -12.86
N ASN A 177 -2.27 2.55 -13.93
CA ASN A 177 -1.16 2.40 -14.86
C ASN A 177 -0.97 3.60 -15.80
N GLY A 178 -1.91 4.56 -15.83
CA GLY A 178 -1.81 5.81 -16.57
C GLY A 178 -2.00 5.69 -18.08
N VAL A 179 -2.26 4.51 -18.64
CA VAL A 179 -2.38 4.28 -20.11
C VAL A 179 -3.54 5.08 -20.72
N ARG A 180 -4.64 5.31 -19.98
CA ARG A 180 -5.74 6.19 -20.41
C ARG A 180 -5.32 7.66 -20.32
N ILE A 181 -4.76 8.06 -19.18
CA ILE A 181 -4.32 9.43 -18.88
C ILE A 181 -3.26 9.93 -19.86
N SER A 182 -2.35 9.08 -20.34
CA SER A 182 -1.34 9.46 -21.35
C SER A 182 -1.93 9.75 -22.73
N LYS A 183 -3.09 9.18 -23.04
CA LYS A 183 -3.76 9.32 -24.36
C LYS A 183 -4.84 10.40 -24.35
N ASP A 184 -5.42 10.67 -23.18
CA ASP A 184 -6.57 11.54 -23.01
C ASP A 184 -6.36 12.47 -21.81
N VAL A 185 -6.02 13.73 -22.12
CA VAL A 185 -5.87 14.80 -21.13
C VAL A 185 -7.22 15.32 -20.63
N GLU A 186 -8.28 15.18 -21.42
CA GLU A 186 -9.62 15.62 -21.00
C GLU A 186 -10.21 14.66 -19.96
N TYR A 187 -9.95 13.36 -20.09
CA TYR A 187 -10.20 12.39 -19.03
C TYR A 187 -9.48 12.75 -17.72
N ALA A 188 -8.25 13.28 -17.79
CA ALA A 188 -7.55 13.77 -16.60
C ALA A 188 -8.23 15.03 -16.00
N ARG A 189 -8.70 15.98 -16.83
CA ARG A 189 -9.50 17.11 -16.36
C ARG A 189 -10.81 16.66 -15.70
N GLN A 190 -11.49 15.68 -16.27
CA GLN A 190 -12.71 15.08 -15.72
C GLN A 190 -12.44 14.37 -14.37
N LEU A 191 -11.31 13.67 -14.20
CA LEU A 191 -10.90 13.13 -12.90
C LEU A 191 -10.71 14.24 -11.86
N LYS A 192 -10.02 15.34 -12.21
CA LYS A 192 -9.84 16.47 -11.28
C LYS A 192 -11.19 17.13 -10.95
N ALA A 193 -12.03 17.37 -11.94
CA ALA A 193 -13.35 17.98 -11.79
C ALA A 193 -14.33 17.11 -10.97
N ALA A 194 -14.24 15.78 -11.05
CA ALA A 194 -15.00 14.88 -10.18
C ALA A 194 -14.54 14.93 -8.71
N GLY A 195 -13.35 15.45 -8.42
CA GLY A 195 -12.81 15.67 -7.08
C GLY A 195 -11.65 14.76 -6.68
N VAL A 196 -11.00 14.07 -7.63
CA VAL A 196 -9.76 13.33 -7.37
C VAL A 196 -8.72 14.28 -6.81
N SER A 197 -8.18 13.90 -5.66
CA SER A 197 -7.28 14.71 -4.84
C SER A 197 -5.81 14.34 -5.05
N THR A 198 -5.51 13.16 -5.60
CA THR A 198 -4.16 12.70 -5.95
C THR A 198 -4.22 11.55 -6.95
N ILE A 199 -3.25 11.46 -7.86
CA ILE A 199 -3.07 10.29 -8.73
C ILE A 199 -1.95 9.42 -8.18
N TYR A 200 -2.26 8.15 -7.94
CA TYR A 200 -1.33 7.14 -7.44
C TYR A 200 -0.81 6.37 -8.67
N LEU A 201 0.18 6.95 -9.35
CA LEU A 201 0.62 6.56 -10.69
C LEU A 201 1.71 5.49 -10.64
N GLN A 202 1.43 4.31 -11.19
CA GLN A 202 2.44 3.28 -11.41
C GLN A 202 3.59 3.83 -12.27
N PHE A 203 4.81 3.83 -11.71
CA PHE A 203 6.02 4.37 -12.31
C PHE A 203 7.22 3.56 -11.79
N ASP A 204 7.71 2.59 -12.56
CA ASP A 204 8.71 1.62 -12.05
C ASP A 204 10.15 2.04 -12.27
N GLY A 205 10.42 2.94 -13.20
CA GLY A 205 11.78 3.28 -13.61
C GLY A 205 11.83 4.27 -14.77
N LEU A 206 13.04 4.51 -15.24
CA LEU A 206 13.36 5.51 -16.27
C LEU A 206 13.91 4.87 -17.55
N THR A 207 13.90 3.54 -17.65
CA THR A 207 14.32 2.79 -18.85
C THR A 207 13.23 1.84 -19.36
N PRO A 208 13.17 1.54 -20.68
CA PRO A 208 12.16 0.67 -21.28
C PRO A 208 12.12 -0.79 -20.79
N ASP A 209 13.28 -1.34 -20.46
CA ASP A 209 13.48 -2.73 -20.04
C ASP A 209 12.79 -3.06 -18.70
N VAL A 210 12.84 -2.14 -17.74
CA VAL A 210 12.12 -2.24 -16.46
C VAL A 210 10.62 -2.46 -16.69
N TYR A 211 10.00 -1.68 -17.59
CA TYR A 211 8.58 -1.84 -17.92
C TYR A 211 8.30 -3.14 -18.68
N LYS A 212 9.17 -3.55 -19.60
CA LYS A 212 9.05 -4.84 -20.31
C LYS A 212 9.11 -6.01 -19.33
N PHE A 213 9.99 -5.98 -18.32
CA PHE A 213 10.09 -7.00 -17.29
C PHE A 213 8.89 -7.00 -16.33
N ILE A 214 8.58 -5.86 -15.71
CA ILE A 214 7.59 -5.77 -14.62
C ILE A 214 6.15 -5.75 -15.15
N ARG A 215 5.92 -5.14 -16.32
CA ARG A 215 4.58 -4.91 -16.91
C ARG A 215 4.31 -5.68 -18.20
N GLY A 216 5.31 -6.36 -18.76
CA GLY A 216 5.19 -7.15 -19.99
C GLY A 216 5.21 -6.33 -21.29
N VAL A 217 5.26 -5.00 -21.19
CA VAL A 217 5.22 -4.05 -22.31
C VAL A 217 6.03 -2.81 -21.98
N ASP A 218 6.53 -2.12 -23.01
CA ASP A 218 7.15 -0.81 -22.85
C ASP A 218 6.11 0.24 -22.44
N LEU A 219 6.42 1.06 -21.43
CA LEU A 219 5.54 2.10 -20.93
C LEU A 219 6.27 3.41 -20.60
N LEU A 220 7.57 3.56 -20.90
CA LEU A 220 8.33 4.75 -20.47
C LEU A 220 7.71 6.05 -21.01
N GLU A 221 7.51 6.15 -22.32
CA GLU A 221 6.82 7.28 -22.97
C GLU A 221 5.37 7.45 -22.49
N THR A 222 4.69 6.35 -22.15
CA THR A 222 3.35 6.39 -21.54
C THR A 222 3.40 7.09 -20.18
N LYS A 223 4.42 6.86 -19.35
CA LYS A 223 4.58 7.55 -18.06
C LYS A 223 4.92 9.03 -18.25
N MET A 224 5.85 9.34 -19.16
CA MET A 224 6.25 10.72 -19.43
C MET A 224 5.07 11.55 -19.94
N LYS A 225 4.31 11.03 -20.92
CA LYS A 225 3.11 11.73 -21.41
C LYS A 225 1.98 11.76 -20.39
N ALA A 226 1.83 10.74 -19.53
CA ALA A 226 0.88 10.80 -18.41
C ALA A 226 1.21 11.94 -17.43
N ILE A 227 2.47 12.09 -17.01
CA ILE A 227 2.90 13.20 -16.14
C ILE A 227 2.63 14.57 -16.78
N GLN A 228 2.92 14.74 -18.08
CA GLN A 228 2.62 15.99 -18.78
C GLN A 228 1.11 16.26 -18.90
N ASN A 229 0.29 15.24 -19.18
CA ASN A 229 -1.17 15.41 -19.25
C ASN A 229 -1.78 15.70 -17.86
N LEU A 230 -1.22 15.15 -16.78
CA LEU A 230 -1.65 15.46 -15.41
C LEU A 230 -1.34 16.92 -15.05
N ARG A 231 -0.14 17.40 -15.40
CA ARG A 231 0.25 18.82 -15.29
C ARG A 231 -0.67 19.73 -16.12
N GLU A 232 -0.99 19.36 -17.36
CA GLU A 232 -1.91 20.11 -18.26
C GLU A 232 -3.39 20.08 -17.81
N ALA A 233 -3.79 19.03 -17.08
CA ALA A 233 -5.07 18.97 -16.36
C ALA A 233 -5.00 19.69 -14.99
N GLY A 234 -3.86 20.29 -14.65
CA GLY A 234 -3.63 21.08 -13.45
C GLY A 234 -3.48 20.27 -12.16
N PHE A 235 -3.18 18.97 -12.20
CA PHE A 235 -2.85 18.22 -10.99
C PHE A 235 -1.52 18.72 -10.38
N ASP A 236 -1.55 18.87 -9.06
CA ASP A 236 -0.48 19.34 -8.17
C ASP A 236 -0.04 18.24 -7.18
N SER A 237 -0.64 17.05 -7.28
CA SER A 237 -0.32 15.90 -6.43
C SER A 237 -0.43 14.57 -7.17
N VAL A 238 0.73 14.09 -7.61
CA VAL A 238 0.97 12.73 -8.10
C VAL A 238 1.92 12.02 -7.15
N VAL A 239 1.60 10.77 -6.81
CA VAL A 239 2.52 9.83 -6.15
C VAL A 239 3.08 8.91 -7.23
N LEU A 240 4.41 8.86 -7.38
CA LEU A 240 5.06 7.87 -8.23
C LEU A 240 5.14 6.53 -7.48
N VAL A 241 4.64 5.46 -8.08
CA VAL A 241 4.48 4.15 -7.42
C VAL A 241 5.42 3.14 -8.05
N VAL A 242 6.54 2.89 -7.39
CA VAL A 242 7.63 2.02 -7.86
C VAL A 242 7.40 0.61 -7.34
N THR A 243 7.12 -0.35 -8.24
CA THR A 243 7.30 -1.77 -7.88
C THR A 243 8.78 -2.10 -7.96
N LEU A 244 9.42 -2.30 -6.81
CA LEU A 244 10.88 -2.46 -6.70
C LEU A 244 11.26 -3.94 -6.82
N VAL A 245 12.14 -4.23 -7.78
CA VAL A 245 12.66 -5.56 -8.11
C VAL A 245 14.19 -5.49 -8.15
N LYS A 246 14.82 -6.36 -7.36
CA LYS A 246 16.28 -6.40 -7.19
C LYS A 246 16.97 -6.92 -8.46
N GLY A 247 18.04 -6.26 -8.88
CA GLY A 247 18.72 -6.52 -10.15
C GLY A 247 17.93 -6.08 -11.39
N VAL A 248 16.93 -5.20 -11.25
CA VAL A 248 16.09 -4.70 -12.37
C VAL A 248 15.94 -3.18 -12.31
N ASN A 249 15.42 -2.62 -11.21
CA ASN A 249 15.21 -1.17 -11.05
C ASN A 249 15.69 -0.60 -9.70
N ASP A 250 16.26 -1.45 -8.85
CA ASP A 250 16.94 -1.05 -7.61
C ASP A 250 18.16 -0.15 -7.84
N GLY A 251 18.81 -0.26 -9.01
CA GLY A 251 19.85 0.68 -9.46
C GLY A 251 19.35 2.03 -9.98
N GLN A 252 18.03 2.28 -10.06
CA GLN A 252 17.43 3.52 -10.60
C GLN A 252 16.78 4.41 -9.54
N LEU A 253 16.87 4.07 -8.25
CA LEU A 253 16.18 4.78 -7.17
C LEU A 253 16.63 6.24 -7.03
N GLY A 254 17.93 6.52 -7.17
CA GLY A 254 18.46 7.89 -7.18
C GLY A 254 17.91 8.72 -8.34
N ASP A 255 17.82 8.13 -9.54
CA ASP A 255 17.30 8.83 -10.72
C ASP A 255 15.77 9.04 -10.65
N ILE A 256 15.01 8.10 -10.08
CA ILE A 256 13.59 8.30 -9.79
C ILE A 256 13.39 9.45 -8.78
N VAL A 257 14.27 9.58 -7.77
CA VAL A 257 14.27 10.74 -6.86
C VAL A 257 14.60 12.04 -7.60
N ASN A 258 15.63 12.05 -8.46
CA ASN A 258 15.99 13.22 -9.27
C ASN A 258 14.84 13.62 -10.23
N PHE A 259 14.20 12.66 -10.88
CA PHE A 259 13.03 12.88 -11.73
C PHE A 259 11.85 13.48 -10.96
N ALA A 260 11.56 12.96 -9.77
CA ALA A 260 10.48 13.44 -8.91
C ALA A 260 10.75 14.86 -8.36
N LEU A 261 12.01 15.18 -8.02
CA LEU A 261 12.44 16.54 -7.66
C LEU A 261 12.34 17.51 -8.85
N THR A 262 12.70 17.06 -10.06
CA THR A 262 12.61 17.85 -11.30
C THR A 262 11.15 18.13 -11.70
N ASN A 263 10.22 17.26 -11.31
CA ASN A 263 8.78 17.40 -11.57
C ASN A 263 7.98 17.72 -10.29
N PHE A 264 8.59 18.38 -9.29
CA PHE A 264 7.96 18.67 -7.98
C PHE A 264 6.68 19.53 -8.07
N ASP A 265 6.46 20.22 -9.18
CA ASP A 265 5.25 20.99 -9.48
C ASP A 265 3.99 20.12 -9.66
N VAL A 266 4.16 18.84 -9.98
CA VAL A 266 3.08 17.84 -10.15
C VAL A 266 3.33 16.58 -9.32
N VAL A 267 4.57 16.17 -9.07
CA VAL A 267 4.96 15.02 -8.25
C VAL A 267 5.16 15.44 -6.80
N ARG A 268 4.30 14.93 -5.91
CA ARG A 268 4.34 15.24 -4.48
C ARG A 268 5.19 14.25 -3.68
N CYS A 269 5.28 13.00 -4.14
CA CYS A 269 5.78 11.88 -3.36
C CYS A 269 6.23 10.71 -4.23
N ILE A 270 7.06 9.82 -3.70
CA ILE A 270 7.31 8.47 -4.25
C ILE A 270 6.87 7.44 -3.20
N ASN A 271 6.11 6.42 -3.60
CA ASN A 271 5.80 5.24 -2.80
C ASN A 271 6.47 4.02 -3.45
N VAL A 272 7.33 3.35 -2.69
CA VAL A 272 8.16 2.23 -3.17
C VAL A 272 7.71 0.95 -2.49
N GLN A 273 7.44 -0.06 -3.31
CA GLN A 273 6.84 -1.33 -2.91
C GLN A 273 7.70 -2.48 -3.43
N PRO A 274 8.49 -3.16 -2.58
CA PRO A 274 9.22 -4.36 -2.98
C PRO A 274 8.28 -5.43 -3.51
N VAL A 275 8.70 -6.12 -4.58
CA VAL A 275 7.91 -7.19 -5.18
C VAL A 275 7.57 -8.29 -4.17
N SER A 276 6.30 -8.66 -4.12
CA SER A 276 5.83 -9.72 -3.23
C SER A 276 6.31 -11.08 -3.72
N LEU A 277 7.32 -11.65 -3.08
CA LEU A 277 7.83 -12.99 -3.33
C LEU A 277 6.78 -14.05 -2.94
N CYS A 278 5.90 -14.38 -3.88
CA CYS A 278 4.83 -15.37 -3.75
C CYS A 278 5.24 -16.74 -4.31
N GLY A 279 4.57 -17.80 -3.88
CA GLY A 279 4.84 -19.18 -4.33
C GLY A 279 5.94 -19.89 -3.52
N ARG A 280 6.34 -21.09 -3.98
CA ARG A 280 7.27 -21.99 -3.27
C ARG A 280 8.73 -21.77 -3.70
N LEU A 281 9.19 -20.53 -3.65
CA LEU A 281 10.57 -20.16 -3.99
C LEU A 281 11.53 -20.63 -2.86
N PRO A 282 12.66 -21.30 -3.17
CA PRO A 282 13.65 -21.71 -2.16
C PRO A 282 14.16 -20.53 -1.33
N GLN A 283 14.51 -20.76 -0.06
CA GLN A 283 14.92 -19.69 0.86
C GLN A 283 16.08 -18.86 0.31
N GLN A 284 17.13 -19.51 -0.22
CA GLN A 284 18.30 -18.83 -0.80
C GLN A 284 17.92 -17.89 -1.96
N GLU A 285 16.99 -18.29 -2.83
CA GLU A 285 16.52 -17.42 -3.92
C GLU A 285 15.68 -16.25 -3.38
N ARG A 286 14.86 -16.49 -2.35
CA ARG A 286 14.09 -15.43 -1.68
C ARG A 286 14.96 -14.46 -0.87
N GLU A 287 16.15 -14.87 -0.45
CA GLU A 287 17.14 -14.02 0.20
C GLU A 287 17.93 -13.21 -0.84
N LYS A 288 18.39 -13.85 -1.93
CA LYS A 288 19.01 -13.17 -3.08
C LYS A 288 18.14 -12.04 -3.60
N MET A 289 16.84 -12.28 -3.81
CA MET A 289 15.88 -11.30 -4.35
C MET A 289 15.38 -10.25 -3.33
N ARG A 290 15.62 -10.39 -2.02
CA ARG A 290 15.03 -9.47 -1.02
C ARG A 290 15.73 -8.10 -1.00
N ILE A 291 14.90 -7.07 -0.89
CA ILE A 291 15.26 -5.71 -0.45
C ILE A 291 14.40 -5.43 0.78
N THR A 292 15.02 -5.15 1.92
CA THR A 292 14.32 -4.73 3.14
C THR A 292 14.30 -3.20 3.27
N ILE A 293 13.59 -2.67 4.27
CA ILE A 293 13.49 -1.22 4.51
C ILE A 293 14.88 -0.54 4.62
N PRO A 294 15.84 -1.05 5.43
CA PRO A 294 17.21 -0.52 5.47
C PRO A 294 17.97 -0.61 4.15
N ASP A 295 17.75 -1.67 3.35
CA ASP A 295 18.44 -1.82 2.06
C ASP A 295 17.99 -0.74 1.07
N PHE A 296 16.68 -0.48 1.01
CA PHE A 296 16.12 0.62 0.22
C PHE A 296 16.64 1.98 0.69
N MET A 297 16.67 2.24 1.99
CA MET A 297 17.16 3.50 2.55
C MET A 297 18.63 3.74 2.17
N ARG A 298 19.47 2.71 2.29
CA ARG A 298 20.88 2.75 1.89
C ARG A 298 21.05 2.98 0.37
N LEU A 299 20.31 2.24 -0.47
CA LEU A 299 20.38 2.41 -1.93
C LEU A 299 20.00 3.83 -2.38
N VAL A 300 18.99 4.45 -1.74
CA VAL A 300 18.62 5.85 -1.99
C VAL A 300 19.74 6.81 -1.58
N GLU A 301 20.34 6.62 -0.40
CA GLU A 301 21.45 7.46 0.10
C GLU A 301 22.71 7.34 -0.79
N GLU A 302 23.08 6.13 -1.18
CA GLU A 302 24.19 5.82 -2.10
C GLU A 302 23.97 6.50 -3.46
N GLN A 303 22.83 6.26 -4.11
CA GLN A 303 22.56 6.74 -5.47
C GLN A 303 22.31 8.26 -5.53
N THR A 304 21.83 8.87 -4.43
CA THR A 304 21.77 10.34 -4.33
C THR A 304 23.11 10.98 -3.90
N ASN A 305 24.18 10.19 -3.72
CA ASN A 305 25.50 10.66 -3.26
C ASN A 305 25.42 11.44 -1.92
N GLY A 306 24.55 11.01 -1.00
CA GLY A 306 24.25 11.72 0.25
C GLY A 306 23.56 13.08 0.08
N LYS A 307 23.25 13.51 -1.16
CA LYS A 307 22.48 14.73 -1.43
C LYS A 307 21.01 14.44 -1.15
N GLY A 308 20.59 14.63 0.09
CA GLY A 308 19.18 14.64 0.49
C GLY A 308 18.59 16.06 0.59
N PRO A 309 18.25 16.75 -0.52
CA PRO A 309 17.58 18.05 -0.47
C PRO A 309 16.11 17.88 -0.07
N GLY A 310 15.85 17.74 1.23
CA GLY A 310 14.50 17.76 1.79
C GLY A 310 13.63 16.52 1.47
N VAL A 311 14.21 15.42 1.02
CA VAL A 311 13.51 14.14 0.88
C VAL A 311 13.38 13.49 2.27
N SER A 312 12.17 13.49 2.83
CA SER A 312 11.91 12.82 4.12
C SER A 312 11.39 11.40 3.90
N ILE A 313 12.26 10.40 4.12
CA ILE A 313 11.88 8.99 4.15
C ILE A 313 10.93 8.75 5.34
N SER A 314 9.77 8.16 5.06
CA SER A 314 8.72 7.85 6.04
C SER A 314 8.23 6.42 5.82
N LEU A 315 8.08 5.68 6.93
CA LEU A 315 7.58 4.31 6.90
C LEU A 315 6.08 4.34 7.16
N VAL A 316 5.28 3.93 6.17
CA VAL A 316 3.82 4.05 6.23
C VAL A 316 3.23 2.80 6.87
N GLY A 317 3.46 2.66 8.17
CA GLY A 317 2.80 1.66 9.03
C GLY A 317 1.32 1.96 9.28
N GLY A 318 0.62 2.51 8.29
CA GLY A 318 -0.80 2.83 8.35
C GLY A 318 -1.66 1.58 8.20
N CYS A 319 -2.84 1.59 8.82
CA CYS A 319 -3.75 0.46 8.75
C CYS A 319 -4.75 0.67 7.60
N ILE A 320 -4.65 -0.22 6.62
CA ILE A 320 -5.29 -0.09 5.31
C ILE A 320 -6.46 -1.08 5.23
N SER A 321 -7.67 -0.58 4.96
CA SER A 321 -8.84 -1.44 4.70
C SER A 321 -8.95 -1.67 3.20
N PHE A 322 -8.71 -2.90 2.76
CA PHE A 322 -8.87 -3.29 1.36
C PHE A 322 -10.28 -3.87 1.15
N ILE A 323 -10.94 -3.47 0.06
CA ILE A 323 -12.24 -3.97 -0.36
C ILE A 323 -12.14 -4.31 -1.83
N GLY A 324 -11.99 -5.59 -2.17
CA GLY A 324 -11.66 -5.94 -3.55
C GLY A 324 -11.68 -7.41 -3.90
N SER A 325 -11.26 -7.67 -5.13
CA SER A 325 -11.42 -8.95 -5.83
C SER A 325 -10.54 -10.08 -5.28
N ASP A 326 -9.34 -9.75 -4.79
CA ASP A 326 -8.20 -10.65 -4.56
C ASP A 326 -8.52 -11.93 -3.76
N MET A 327 -9.55 -11.92 -2.90
CA MET A 327 -9.91 -13.08 -2.06
C MET A 327 -11.41 -13.44 -1.98
N SER A 328 -12.32 -12.83 -2.76
CA SER A 328 -13.72 -13.31 -2.81
C SER A 328 -14.54 -12.88 -4.04
N THR A 329 -15.35 -13.80 -4.56
CA THR A 329 -16.36 -13.58 -5.61
C THR A 329 -17.59 -12.76 -5.19
N LYS A 330 -17.56 -12.15 -4.00
CA LYS A 330 -18.63 -11.30 -3.44
C LYS A 330 -18.06 -9.99 -2.91
N PRO A 331 -18.83 -8.87 -2.96
CA PRO A 331 -18.46 -7.62 -2.32
C PRO A 331 -18.62 -7.73 -0.79
N HIS A 332 -17.54 -8.18 -0.14
CA HIS A 332 -17.33 -8.06 1.30
C HIS A 332 -16.06 -7.24 1.53
N PHE A 333 -15.80 -6.78 2.76
CA PHE A 333 -14.44 -6.43 3.17
C PHE A 333 -13.64 -7.73 3.29
N PRO A 334 -12.71 -8.09 2.38
CA PRO A 334 -12.00 -9.35 2.48
C PRO A 334 -10.98 -9.25 3.61
N HIS A 335 -10.18 -8.18 3.62
CA HIS A 335 -9.13 -7.96 4.61
C HIS A 335 -8.94 -6.48 4.97
N THR A 336 -8.73 -6.21 6.25
CA THR A 336 -8.08 -4.98 6.72
C THR A 336 -6.74 -5.35 7.34
N VAL A 337 -5.69 -4.63 6.94
CA VAL A 337 -4.32 -4.84 7.38
C VAL A 337 -4.05 -3.93 8.59
N HIS A 338 -3.58 -4.51 9.68
CA HIS A 338 -3.25 -3.80 10.92
C HIS A 338 -2.03 -4.45 11.60
N SER A 339 -1.40 -3.75 12.55
CA SER A 339 -0.11 -4.12 13.19
C SER A 339 -0.07 -5.45 13.97
N ARG A 340 -1.19 -6.19 14.02
CA ARG A 340 -1.33 -7.52 14.65
C ARG A 340 -1.99 -8.55 13.72
N SER A 341 -2.25 -8.21 12.46
CA SER A 341 -2.70 -9.18 11.47
C SER A 341 -1.55 -10.13 11.13
N PRO A 342 -1.76 -11.46 11.10
CA PRO A 342 -0.77 -12.41 10.63
C PRO A 342 -0.73 -12.50 9.10
N ALA A 343 -1.70 -11.87 8.40
CA ALA A 343 -1.72 -11.71 6.95
C ALA A 343 -0.84 -10.52 6.52
N LYS A 344 -0.36 -10.55 5.27
CA LYS A 344 0.66 -9.62 4.76
C LYS A 344 0.35 -8.15 5.07
N VAL A 345 1.21 -7.53 5.86
CA VAL A 345 1.59 -6.13 5.60
C VAL A 345 2.45 -6.15 4.34
N CYS A 346 2.12 -5.34 3.35
CA CYS A 346 3.07 -4.96 2.31
C CYS A 346 3.87 -3.79 2.86
N ASP A 347 5.17 -3.96 3.10
CA ASP A 347 6.03 -2.92 3.67
C ASP A 347 6.23 -1.78 2.65
N GLN A 348 5.33 -0.78 2.70
CA GLN A 348 5.38 0.40 1.82
C GLN A 348 6.34 1.46 2.38
N MET A 349 7.22 1.95 1.52
CA MET A 349 8.24 2.94 1.87
C MET A 349 7.95 4.24 1.12
N MET A 350 7.78 5.35 1.85
CA MET A 350 7.31 6.61 1.25
C MET A 350 8.37 7.71 1.35
N LEU A 351 8.82 8.22 0.20
CA LEU A 351 9.69 9.37 0.08
C LEU A 351 8.83 10.63 -0.14
N SER A 352 8.50 11.33 0.94
CA SER A 352 7.81 12.62 0.83
C SER A 352 8.82 13.71 0.48
N LEU A 353 8.58 14.40 -0.64
CA LEU A 353 9.42 15.50 -1.10
C LEU A 353 9.06 16.79 -0.33
N ARG A 354 10.05 17.54 0.16
CA ARG A 354 9.84 18.86 0.80
C ARG A 354 10.87 19.86 0.31
N THR A 355 10.44 20.82 -0.50
CA THR A 355 11.23 22.02 -0.80
C THR A 355 11.28 22.94 0.42
N ASN A 356 12.42 23.01 1.09
CA ASN A 356 12.69 24.05 2.09
C ASN A 356 12.95 25.40 1.39
N MET A 357 11.88 26.06 0.95
CA MET A 357 11.97 27.45 0.47
C MET A 357 12.27 28.41 1.63
N GLY A 358 13.56 28.69 1.81
CA GLY A 358 14.07 29.83 2.55
C GLY A 358 14.02 29.72 4.07
N PHE A 359 15.17 29.45 4.69
CA PHE A 359 15.72 30.35 5.72
C PHE A 359 17.22 30.06 5.93
N LEU A 360 18.07 30.92 5.37
CA LEU A 360 19.42 31.12 5.87
C LEU A 360 19.32 31.94 7.16
N LEU A 361 19.55 31.32 8.33
CA LEU A 361 20.08 31.98 9.54
C LEU A 361 20.34 30.98 10.68
N SER A 362 21.52 31.10 11.29
CA SER A 362 21.99 30.66 12.62
C SER A 362 21.27 29.54 13.43
N GLU A 363 22.05 28.50 13.75
CA GLU A 363 22.12 27.78 15.04
C GLU A 363 20.89 27.17 15.76
N LYS A 364 21.06 25.91 16.16
CA LYS A 364 20.59 25.30 17.44
C LYS A 364 19.08 25.40 17.77
N LYS A 365 18.28 24.54 17.12
CA LYS A 365 17.14 23.84 17.76
C LYS A 365 16.81 22.54 17.02
N PRO A 366 16.26 21.51 17.71
CA PRO A 366 15.90 20.25 17.06
C PRO A 366 14.70 20.45 16.11
N ASN A 367 14.86 20.01 14.86
CA ASN A 367 13.86 20.21 13.81
C ASN A 367 12.54 19.50 14.15
N LYS A 368 11.42 20.24 14.07
CA LYS A 368 10.08 19.66 14.11
C LYS A 368 9.76 19.00 12.77
N THR A 369 9.91 17.67 12.70
CA THR A 369 9.41 16.89 11.56
C THR A 369 7.90 17.05 11.45
N ILE A 370 7.44 17.75 10.41
CA ILE A 370 6.02 17.74 10.04
C ILE A 370 5.75 16.38 9.37
N VAL A 371 5.23 15.44 10.15
CA VAL A 371 4.78 14.13 9.64
C VAL A 371 3.63 14.37 8.66
N CYS A 372 3.61 13.65 7.52
CA CYS A 372 2.43 13.61 6.66
C CYS A 372 1.41 12.60 7.19
N SER A 373 1.11 12.69 8.49
CA SER A 373 0.06 11.92 9.15
C SER A 373 -1.30 12.54 8.81
N LEU A 374 -2.28 11.71 8.43
CA LEU A 374 -3.67 12.16 8.34
C LEU A 374 -4.09 12.75 9.70
N PRO A 375 -4.84 13.88 9.72
CA PRO A 375 -4.98 14.69 10.92
C PRO A 375 -5.77 13.97 12.02
N LEU A 376 -5.08 13.64 13.11
CA LEU A 376 -5.67 13.07 14.33
C LEU A 376 -6.61 14.09 15.00
N VAL A 377 -7.87 13.72 15.18
CA VAL A 377 -8.87 14.48 15.93
C VAL A 377 -9.32 13.65 17.14
N ARG A 378 -9.28 14.25 18.33
CA ARG A 378 -9.77 13.63 19.58
C ARG A 378 -11.25 13.97 19.80
N ALA A 379 -12.04 12.97 20.18
CA ALA A 379 -13.35 13.12 20.83
C ALA A 379 -13.63 11.89 21.73
N THR A 380 -14.53 12.03 22.70
CA THR A 380 -14.83 11.05 23.76
C THR A 380 -16.19 10.34 23.57
N PRO A 381 -16.44 9.18 24.20
CA PRO A 381 -17.40 8.17 23.71
C PRO A 381 -18.79 8.19 24.38
N ASN A 382 -19.75 7.43 23.83
CA ASN A 382 -20.75 6.66 24.60
C ASN A 382 -21.59 5.61 23.80
N VAL A 383 -21.58 4.36 24.30
CA VAL A 383 -22.71 3.38 24.42
C VAL A 383 -23.37 2.69 23.18
N ALA A 384 -23.22 1.35 23.11
CA ALA A 384 -24.13 0.27 22.58
C ALA A 384 -24.58 0.25 21.07
N GLN A 385 -25.02 -0.83 20.38
CA GLN A 385 -25.09 -2.34 20.45
C GLN A 385 -25.70 -2.83 19.07
N VAL A 386 -25.80 -4.11 18.59
CA VAL A 386 -25.15 -5.45 18.76
C VAL A 386 -25.64 -6.44 17.65
N THR A 387 -24.98 -7.60 17.42
CA THR A 387 -25.39 -8.81 16.60
C THR A 387 -25.60 -8.70 15.05
N GLN A 388 -25.43 -9.71 14.17
CA GLN A 388 -24.65 -10.99 14.16
C GLN A 388 -24.65 -11.70 12.74
N PHE A 389 -23.67 -12.62 12.47
CA PHE A 389 -23.53 -13.59 11.32
C PHE A 389 -23.09 -13.06 9.91
N GLY A 390 -22.33 -13.76 9.03
CA GLY A 390 -21.46 -14.97 9.17
C GLY A 390 -21.00 -15.66 7.85
N HIS A 391 -19.70 -16.05 7.74
CA HIS A 391 -19.02 -16.93 6.72
C HIS A 391 -18.78 -16.36 5.28
N GLY A 392 -17.70 -16.66 4.51
CA GLY A 392 -16.39 -17.29 4.77
C GLY A 392 -15.88 -18.28 3.68
N CYS A 393 -14.72 -18.07 3.01
CA CYS A 393 -14.07 -19.05 2.08
C CYS A 393 -12.54 -18.83 1.86
N ARG A 394 -11.86 -19.64 1.00
CA ARG A 394 -10.40 -19.64 0.71
C ARG A 394 -10.07 -19.93 -0.77
N ALA A 395 -8.91 -19.48 -1.26
CA ALA A 395 -8.22 -20.02 -2.45
C ALA A 395 -6.70 -19.71 -2.41
N GLY A 396 -5.91 -20.28 -3.34
CA GLY A 396 -4.47 -20.00 -3.50
C GLY A 396 -3.89 -20.71 -4.74
N ALA A 397 -2.76 -20.21 -5.27
CA ALA A 397 -2.15 -20.70 -6.52
C ALA A 397 -0.63 -20.88 -6.43
N ARG A 398 -0.09 -21.68 -7.35
CA ARG A 398 1.34 -22.01 -7.50
C ARG A 398 1.84 -21.40 -8.83
N LEU A 399 3.11 -21.00 -8.88
CA LEU A 399 3.79 -20.68 -10.13
C LEU A 399 4.79 -21.80 -10.43
N GLU A 400 4.92 -22.12 -11.72
CA GLU A 400 5.95 -22.98 -12.29
C GLU A 400 6.84 -22.11 -13.20
N TYR A 401 8.07 -22.56 -13.46
CA TYR A 401 9.14 -21.79 -14.11
C TYR A 401 9.25 -22.09 -15.61
#